data_AF-A0A349HQP0-F1
#
_entry.id   AF-A0A349HQP0-F1
#
_cell.length_a   1.000
_cell.length_b   1.000
_cell.length_c   1.000
_cell.angle_alpha   90.00
_cell.angle_beta   90.00
_cell.angle_gamma   90.00
#
_symmetry.space_group_name_H-M   'P 1'
#
loop_
_entity.id
_entity.type
_entity.pdbx_description
1 polymer ?
#
loop_
_entity_poly.entity_id
_entity_poly.type
_entity_poly.pdbx_seq_one_letter_code
_entity_poly.pdbx_strand_id
1 'polypeptide(L)'
;MDKMSELFIEKFEKKKDTYVKIVVSQHKIKILKNFVEDVINEKRKERHHKIDNFHEYKRFYTGTLGELAIEEYLGISFVDFSIGDSSFYNKADLNKLGVNIGVKTVEYGKFPIVSKNPVRPEIINVKYNNNTVYICGIATINTLLAYQNDDLILSSKLRARNVKTGFEGINSLIPIDRYYDIKKLRVVENIR
;
A
#
# COMPACT_ATOMS: atom_id res chain seq x y z
N MET A 1 -23.31 -5.70 -2.42
CA MET A 1 -21.86 -5.62 -2.65
C MET A 1 -21.65 -5.88 -4.13
N ASP A 2 -20.69 -5.23 -4.81
CA ASP A 2 -20.48 -5.51 -6.23
C ASP A 2 -19.67 -6.79 -6.44
N LYS A 3 -19.79 -7.41 -7.63
CA LYS A 3 -19.14 -8.69 -7.95
C LYS A 3 -17.61 -8.65 -7.80
N MET A 4 -16.99 -7.49 -8.02
CA MET A 4 -15.53 -7.35 -7.89
C MET A 4 -15.11 -7.37 -6.42
N SER A 5 -15.88 -6.69 -5.57
CA SER A 5 -15.70 -6.73 -4.13
C SER A 5 -15.88 -8.14 -3.57
N GLU A 6 -16.88 -8.88 -4.03
CA GLU A 6 -17.10 -10.29 -3.66
C GLU A 6 -15.93 -11.18 -4.05
N LEU A 7 -15.45 -11.06 -5.29
CA LEU A 7 -14.28 -11.81 -5.78
C LEU A 7 -13.02 -11.49 -4.96
N PHE A 8 -12.79 -10.22 -4.62
CA PHE A 8 -11.67 -9.84 -3.76
C PHE A 8 -11.79 -10.51 -2.39
N ILE A 9 -12.97 -10.41 -1.76
CA ILE A 9 -13.23 -10.95 -0.42
C ILE A 9 -13.00 -12.46 -0.42
N GLU A 10 -13.53 -13.19 -1.40
CA GLU A 10 -13.31 -14.62 -1.54
C GLU A 10 -11.80 -14.95 -1.61
N LYS A 11 -11.06 -14.27 -2.49
CA LYS A 11 -9.62 -14.48 -2.63
C LYS A 11 -8.87 -14.16 -1.33
N PHE A 12 -9.22 -13.07 -0.65
CA PHE A 12 -8.60 -12.63 0.60
C PHE A 12 -8.88 -13.59 1.75
N GLU A 13 -10.15 -13.92 2.00
CA GLU A 13 -10.56 -14.76 3.14
C GLU A 13 -9.98 -16.17 3.03
N LYS A 14 -9.82 -16.71 1.81
CA LYS A 14 -9.19 -18.02 1.57
C LYS A 14 -7.77 -18.15 2.15
N LYS A 15 -7.04 -17.05 2.27
CA LYS A 15 -5.65 -17.02 2.76
C LYS A 15 -5.43 -16.16 4.00
N LYS A 16 -6.50 -15.59 4.56
CA LYS A 16 -6.44 -14.62 5.65
C LYS A 16 -5.64 -15.10 6.87
N ASP A 17 -5.76 -16.38 7.21
CA ASP A 17 -5.06 -16.98 8.36
C ASP A 17 -3.54 -17.09 8.13
N THR A 18 -3.09 -16.98 6.88
CA THR A 18 -1.65 -16.95 6.54
C THR A 18 -1.06 -15.54 6.60
N TYR A 19 -1.89 -14.51 6.69
CA TYR A 19 -1.47 -13.11 6.69
C TYR A 19 -1.14 -12.62 8.10
N VAL A 20 -0.23 -11.66 8.18
CA VAL A 20 0.12 -11.04 9.46
C VAL A 20 -0.88 -9.93 9.78
N LYS A 21 -1.69 -10.13 10.82
CA LYS A 21 -2.62 -9.13 11.33
C LYS A 21 -1.91 -8.16 12.27
N ILE A 22 -1.92 -6.89 11.93
CA ILE A 22 -1.38 -5.80 12.75
C ILE A 22 -2.50 -4.88 13.19
N VAL A 23 -2.51 -4.56 14.50
CA VAL A 23 -3.34 -3.51 15.07
C VAL A 23 -2.43 -2.34 15.39
N VAL A 24 -2.53 -1.27 14.60
CA VAL A 24 -1.74 -0.06 14.79
C VAL A 24 -2.22 0.64 16.07
N SER A 25 -1.27 1.02 16.91
CA SER A 25 -1.55 1.64 18.21
C SER A 25 -2.35 2.94 18.08
N GLN A 26 -3.23 3.22 19.05
CA GLN A 26 -4.05 4.44 19.04
C GLN A 26 -3.21 5.72 19.01
N HIS A 27 -2.02 5.68 19.63
CA HIS A 27 -1.06 6.76 19.57
C HIS A 27 -0.60 7.05 18.13
N LYS A 28 -0.18 6.02 17.38
CA LYS A 28 0.20 6.17 15.95
C LYS A 28 -0.98 6.58 15.08
N ILE A 29 -2.20 6.10 15.37
CA ILE A 29 -3.41 6.54 14.66
C ILE A 29 -3.67 8.04 14.87
N LYS A 30 -3.44 8.55 16.08
CA LYS A 30 -3.56 9.99 16.35
C LYS A 30 -2.52 10.80 15.56
N ILE A 31 -1.26 10.36 15.56
CA ILE A 31 -0.19 10.99 14.77
C ILE A 31 -0.54 11.00 13.28
N LEU A 32 -1.01 9.86 12.75
CA LEU A 32 -1.43 9.74 11.36
C LEU A 32 -2.53 10.72 11.00
N LYS A 33 -3.57 10.86 11.83
CA LYS A 33 -4.67 11.80 11.56
C LYS A 33 -4.18 13.23 11.48
N ASN A 34 -3.38 13.66 12.45
CA ASN A 34 -2.79 15.00 12.48
C ASN A 34 -1.93 15.25 11.23
N PHE A 35 -1.07 14.30 10.88
CA PHE A 35 -0.23 14.41 9.68
C PHE A 35 -1.05 14.56 8.39
N VAL A 36 -2.10 13.74 8.21
CA VAL A 36 -2.94 13.84 7.00
C VAL A 36 -3.69 15.17 6.98
N GLU A 37 -4.17 15.67 8.13
CA GLU A 37 -4.78 17.00 8.22
C GLU A 37 -3.81 18.10 7.81
N ASP A 38 -2.56 18.05 8.27
CA ASP A 38 -1.52 19.00 7.91
C ASP A 38 -1.19 18.94 6.41
N VAL A 39 -1.08 17.75 5.82
CA VAL A 39 -0.86 17.56 4.37
C VAL A 39 -1.98 18.19 3.55
N ILE A 40 -3.24 17.98 3.95
CA ILE A 40 -4.40 18.55 3.26
C ILE A 40 -4.44 20.07 3.41
N ASN A 41 -4.11 20.59 4.59
CA ASN A 41 -4.04 22.02 4.84
C ASN A 41 -2.95 22.71 4.00
N GLU A 42 -1.80 22.07 3.81
CA GLU A 42 -0.74 22.59 2.95
C GLU A 42 -1.14 22.56 1.48
N LYS A 43 -1.67 21.43 0.99
CA LYS A 43 -2.13 21.29 -0.41
C LYS A 43 -3.25 22.27 -0.78
N ARG A 44 -4.12 22.64 0.17
CA ARG A 44 -5.16 23.66 -0.06
C ARG A 44 -4.60 25.03 -0.45
N LYS A 45 -3.34 25.34 -0.10
CA LYS A 45 -2.67 26.58 -0.50
C LYS A 45 -2.29 26.56 -1.99
N GLU A 46 -2.18 25.39 -2.61
CA GLU A 46 -1.91 25.24 -4.03
C GLU A 46 -3.17 25.52 -4.87
N ARG A 47 -3.03 26.31 -5.95
CA ARG A 47 -4.16 26.78 -6.80
C ARG A 47 -5.03 25.64 -7.37
N HIS A 48 -4.52 24.41 -7.44
CA HIS A 48 -5.12 23.27 -8.12
C HIS A 48 -6.01 22.38 -7.21
N HIS A 49 -5.97 22.53 -5.88
CA HIS A 49 -6.54 21.56 -4.93
C HIS A 49 -7.83 22.01 -4.21
N LYS A 50 -8.55 23.02 -4.71
CA LYS A 50 -9.73 23.59 -4.02
C LYS A 50 -10.98 22.67 -3.92
N ILE A 51 -11.02 21.52 -4.61
CA ILE A 51 -12.30 20.83 -4.88
C ILE A 51 -12.33 19.33 -4.48
N ASP A 52 -11.22 18.66 -4.12
CA ASP A 52 -11.27 17.21 -3.82
C ASP A 52 -10.39 16.72 -2.64
N ASN A 53 -10.61 17.29 -1.46
CA ASN A 53 -9.83 16.97 -0.26
C ASN A 53 -10.09 15.55 0.30
N PHE A 54 -11.28 14.98 0.07
CA PHE A 54 -11.65 13.70 0.69
C PHE A 54 -10.91 12.52 0.08
N HIS A 55 -10.80 12.46 -1.25
CA HIS A 55 -10.06 11.41 -1.93
C HIS A 55 -8.56 11.48 -1.63
N GLU A 56 -8.01 12.69 -1.49
CA GLU A 56 -6.63 12.89 -1.07
C GLU A 56 -6.39 12.46 0.37
N TYR A 57 -7.23 12.92 1.32
CA TYR A 57 -7.17 12.51 2.72
C TYR A 57 -7.13 10.98 2.82
N LYS A 58 -8.07 10.34 2.12
CA LYS A 58 -8.19 8.88 2.10
C LYS A 58 -6.95 8.20 1.52
N ARG A 59 -6.34 8.76 0.47
CA ARG A 59 -5.13 8.22 -0.15
C ARG A 59 -3.94 8.30 0.80
N PHE A 60 -3.69 9.47 1.39
CA PHE A 60 -2.60 9.65 2.36
C PHE A 60 -2.81 8.77 3.60
N TYR A 61 -4.01 8.81 4.18
CA TYR A 61 -4.34 7.99 5.34
C TYR A 61 -4.12 6.49 5.09
N THR A 62 -4.62 5.97 3.96
CA THR A 62 -4.53 4.54 3.66
C THR A 62 -3.09 4.12 3.37
N GLY A 63 -2.33 4.93 2.62
CA GLY A 63 -0.91 4.68 2.33
C GLY A 63 -0.09 4.61 3.60
N THR A 64 -0.08 5.71 4.36
CA THR A 64 0.71 5.85 5.59
C THR A 64 0.28 4.88 6.69
N LEU A 65 -1.01 4.53 6.81
CA LEU A 65 -1.45 3.47 7.75
C LEU A 65 -0.77 2.13 7.46
N GLY A 66 -0.59 1.78 6.19
CA GLY A 66 0.08 0.52 5.84
C GLY A 66 1.58 0.54 6.11
N GLU A 67 2.25 1.67 5.93
CA GLU A 67 3.66 1.81 6.32
C GLU A 67 3.80 1.73 7.84
N LEU A 68 2.92 2.39 8.62
CA LEU A 68 2.90 2.28 10.08
C LEU A 68 2.66 0.85 10.56
N ALA A 69 1.82 0.08 9.86
CA ALA A 69 1.62 -1.34 10.16
C ALA A 69 2.91 -2.16 9.96
N ILE A 70 3.72 -1.82 8.95
CA ILE A 70 5.03 -2.45 8.74
C ILE A 70 6.02 -2.03 9.85
N GLU A 71 6.01 -0.77 10.29
CA GLU A 71 6.84 -0.36 11.44
C GLU A 71 6.49 -1.14 12.71
N GLU A 72 5.20 -1.28 13.02
CA GLU A 72 4.73 -2.04 14.19
C GLU A 72 5.12 -3.51 14.08
N TYR A 73 5.09 -4.06 12.87
CA TYR A 73 5.51 -5.43 12.60
C TYR A 73 7.03 -5.63 12.76
N LEU A 74 7.85 -4.71 12.24
CA LEU A 74 9.32 -4.79 12.29
C LEU A 74 9.90 -4.32 13.63
N GLY A 75 9.16 -3.54 14.41
CA GLY A 75 9.67 -2.84 15.59
C GLY A 75 10.66 -1.73 15.25
N ILE A 76 10.59 -1.17 14.04
CA ILE A 76 11.53 -0.16 13.51
C ILE A 76 10.74 1.01 12.93
N SER A 77 11.09 2.23 13.34
CA SER A 77 10.49 3.45 12.79
C SER A 77 11.19 3.88 11.49
N PHE A 78 10.43 4.13 10.43
CA PHE A 78 10.92 4.62 9.13
C PHE A 78 9.94 5.56 8.40
N VAL A 79 8.66 5.61 8.78
CA VAL A 79 7.65 6.46 8.12
C VAL A 79 8.09 7.92 8.12
N ASP A 80 7.96 8.57 6.97
CA ASP A 80 8.26 9.99 6.83
C ASP A 80 7.02 10.84 7.05
N PHE A 81 7.04 11.69 8.07
CA PHE A 81 5.98 12.64 8.37
C PHE A 81 6.31 14.06 7.89
N SER A 82 7.35 14.24 7.07
CA SER A 82 7.65 15.54 6.45
C SER A 82 6.62 15.89 5.37
N ILE A 83 6.29 17.18 5.28
CA ILE A 83 5.35 17.73 4.29
C ILE A 83 6.18 18.58 3.33
N GLY A 84 6.26 18.16 2.07
CA GLY A 84 7.07 18.83 1.06
C GLY A 84 6.71 18.41 -0.36
N ASP A 85 7.40 19.00 -1.33
CA ASP A 85 7.09 18.85 -2.74
C ASP A 85 7.33 17.40 -3.23
N SER A 86 6.31 16.80 -3.86
CA SER A 86 6.29 15.38 -4.22
C SER A 86 7.34 14.96 -5.28
N SER A 87 7.99 15.93 -5.92
CA SER A 87 9.02 15.77 -6.94
C SER A 87 10.35 15.19 -6.43
N PHE A 88 10.56 15.14 -5.10
CA PHE A 88 11.78 14.59 -4.48
C PHE A 88 11.69 13.10 -4.07
N TYR A 89 10.55 12.43 -4.27
CA TYR A 89 10.24 11.15 -3.60
C TYR A 89 10.01 9.93 -4.52
N ASN A 90 10.84 9.73 -5.56
CA ASN A 90 10.81 8.47 -6.31
C ASN A 90 11.61 7.32 -5.64
N LYS A 91 11.71 7.36 -4.31
CA LYS A 91 12.37 6.35 -3.47
C LYS A 91 11.34 5.35 -2.95
N ALA A 92 11.77 4.11 -2.72
CA ALA A 92 10.90 3.08 -2.16
C ALA A 92 10.57 3.44 -0.72
N ASP A 93 9.40 3.03 -0.23
CA ASP A 93 8.96 3.35 1.13
C ASP A 93 9.93 2.79 2.18
N LEU A 94 10.50 1.60 1.92
CA LEU A 94 11.50 0.97 2.81
C LEU A 94 12.95 1.36 2.49
N ASN A 95 13.19 2.38 1.66
CA ASN A 95 14.56 2.79 1.30
C ASN A 95 15.38 3.21 2.53
N LYS A 96 14.73 3.81 3.54
CA LYS A 96 15.36 4.15 4.84
C LYS A 96 15.89 2.93 5.60
N LEU A 97 15.37 1.74 5.31
CA LEU A 97 15.85 0.46 5.86
C LEU A 97 16.92 -0.20 4.96
N GLY A 98 17.33 0.48 3.88
CA GLY A 98 18.32 -0.01 2.93
C GLY A 98 17.80 -1.10 1.99
N VAL A 99 16.50 -1.12 1.68
CA VAL A 99 15.89 -2.04 0.71
C VAL A 99 15.00 -1.30 -0.29
N ASN A 100 15.03 -1.68 -1.57
CA ASN A 100 14.21 -1.08 -2.62
C ASN A 100 12.86 -1.80 -2.78
N ILE A 101 12.01 -1.74 -1.76
CA ILE A 101 10.67 -2.35 -1.80
C ILE A 101 9.63 -1.28 -1.49
N GLY A 102 8.59 -1.21 -2.33
CA GLY A 102 7.44 -0.33 -2.13
C GLY A 102 6.38 -0.95 -1.23
N VAL A 103 5.43 -0.13 -0.78
CA VAL A 103 4.28 -0.54 0.03
C VAL A 103 3.01 -0.16 -0.69
N LYS A 104 2.16 -1.16 -0.91
CA LYS A 104 0.87 -0.97 -1.56
C LYS A 104 -0.25 -1.37 -0.61
N THR A 105 -0.89 -0.36 -0.05
CA THR A 105 -2.07 -0.55 0.81
C THR A 105 -3.36 -0.34 0.03
N VAL A 106 -4.30 -1.26 0.18
CA VAL A 106 -5.65 -1.17 -0.37
C VAL A 106 -6.70 -1.35 0.73
N GLU A 107 -7.89 -0.81 0.55
CA GLU A 107 -9.02 -1.10 1.44
C GLU A 107 -9.56 -2.50 1.22
N TYR A 108 -10.04 -3.14 2.28
CA TYR A 108 -10.79 -4.39 2.19
C TYR A 108 -11.97 -4.26 1.20
N GLY A 109 -12.14 -5.29 0.37
CA GLY A 109 -13.11 -5.29 -0.74
C GLY A 109 -12.58 -4.71 -2.05
N LYS A 110 -11.31 -4.30 -2.15
CA LYS A 110 -10.75 -3.72 -3.38
C LYS A 110 -9.41 -4.35 -3.76
N PHE A 111 -9.19 -4.50 -5.07
CA PHE A 111 -7.90 -4.95 -5.59
C PHE A 111 -6.84 -3.83 -5.56
N PRO A 112 -5.57 -4.14 -5.24
CA PRO A 112 -4.48 -3.19 -5.34
C PRO A 112 -4.31 -2.67 -6.76
N ILE A 113 -4.02 -1.38 -6.91
CA ILE A 113 -3.69 -0.76 -8.20
C ILE A 113 -2.18 -0.53 -8.29
N VAL A 114 -1.51 -1.24 -9.19
CA VAL A 114 -0.05 -1.31 -9.30
C VAL A 114 0.45 -0.72 -10.63
N SER A 115 1.77 -0.53 -10.77
CA SER A 115 2.38 -0.10 -12.03
C SER A 115 2.28 -1.19 -13.10
N LYS A 116 1.96 -0.83 -14.35
CA LYS A 116 2.08 -1.77 -15.49
C LYS A 116 3.53 -2.18 -15.74
N ASN A 117 4.46 -1.26 -15.50
CA ASN A 117 5.90 -1.47 -15.58
C ASN A 117 6.48 -1.30 -14.17
N PRO A 118 6.40 -2.32 -13.30
CA PRO A 118 7.00 -2.26 -11.97
C PRO A 118 8.52 -2.29 -12.07
N VAL A 119 9.19 -1.38 -11.36
CA VAL A 119 10.66 -1.30 -11.30
C VAL A 119 11.22 -1.85 -9.98
N ARG A 120 10.34 -2.28 -9.07
CA ARG A 120 10.66 -2.79 -7.74
C ARG A 120 9.52 -3.68 -7.22
N PRO A 121 9.79 -4.62 -6.29
CA PRO A 121 8.75 -5.36 -5.58
C PRO A 121 7.88 -4.46 -4.70
N GLU A 122 6.68 -4.94 -4.35
CA GLU A 122 5.75 -4.27 -3.45
C GLU A 122 5.28 -5.21 -2.33
N ILE A 123 5.33 -4.75 -1.07
CA ILE A 123 4.56 -5.36 0.03
C ILE A 123 3.09 -5.00 -0.18
N ILE A 124 2.21 -6.00 -0.24
CA ILE A 124 0.78 -5.79 -0.40
C ILE A 124 0.10 -5.84 0.97
N ASN A 125 -0.56 -4.74 1.32
CA ASN A 125 -1.29 -4.56 2.57
C ASN A 125 -2.79 -4.38 2.31
N VAL A 126 -3.61 -4.91 3.20
CA VAL A 126 -5.07 -4.71 3.21
C VAL A 126 -5.49 -4.00 4.50
N LYS A 127 -5.95 -2.76 4.37
CA LYS A 127 -6.63 -2.01 5.42
C LYS A 127 -8.00 -2.64 5.65
N TYR A 128 -8.10 -3.44 6.72
CA TYR A 128 -9.33 -4.15 7.09
C TYR A 128 -10.34 -3.22 7.75
N ASN A 129 -9.87 -2.32 8.62
CA ASN A 129 -10.69 -1.28 9.25
C ASN A 129 -9.82 -0.04 9.57
N ASN A 130 -10.24 0.80 10.52
CA ASN A 130 -9.56 2.07 10.81
C ASN A 130 -8.17 1.94 11.44
N ASN A 131 -7.88 0.83 12.12
CA ASN A 131 -6.59 0.61 12.78
C ASN A 131 -6.00 -0.79 12.54
N THR A 132 -6.70 -1.66 11.82
CA THR A 132 -6.26 -3.03 11.53
C THR A 132 -5.82 -3.13 10.08
N VAL A 133 -4.61 -3.63 9.88
CA VAL A 133 -4.01 -3.91 8.57
C VAL A 133 -3.56 -5.36 8.54
N TYR A 134 -3.81 -6.05 7.43
CA TYR A 134 -3.20 -7.33 7.13
C TYR A 134 -2.03 -7.13 6.17
N ILE A 135 -0.85 -7.55 6.58
CA ILE A 135 0.31 -7.67 5.70
C ILE A 135 0.17 -9.01 4.97
N CYS A 136 -0.14 -8.96 3.67
CA CYS A 136 -0.52 -10.14 2.91
C CYS A 136 0.71 -10.88 2.34
N GLY A 137 1.80 -10.16 2.13
CA GLY A 137 3.05 -10.69 1.59
C GLY A 137 3.70 -9.76 0.58
N ILE A 138 4.69 -10.27 -0.15
CA ILE A 138 5.46 -9.50 -1.13
C ILE A 138 5.13 -9.97 -2.55
N ALA A 139 4.78 -9.02 -3.40
CA ALA A 139 4.71 -9.22 -4.84
C ALA A 139 6.08 -8.89 -5.45
N THR A 140 6.75 -9.88 -6.04
CA THR A 140 7.95 -9.65 -6.87
C THR A 140 7.57 -8.94 -8.17
N ILE A 141 8.57 -8.50 -8.93
CA ILE A 141 8.33 -7.90 -10.26
C ILE A 141 7.59 -8.90 -11.17
N ASN A 142 8.05 -10.16 -11.25
CA ASN A 142 7.31 -11.20 -11.99
C ASN A 142 5.88 -11.39 -11.50
N THR A 143 5.62 -11.41 -10.19
CA THR A 143 4.25 -11.53 -9.68
C THR A 143 3.41 -10.31 -10.07
N LEU A 144 3.95 -9.10 -9.95
CA LEU A 144 3.27 -7.86 -10.35
C LEU A 144 2.96 -7.82 -11.86
N LEU A 145 3.81 -8.42 -12.69
CA LEU A 145 3.60 -8.53 -14.14
C LEU A 145 2.62 -9.65 -14.51
N ALA A 146 2.68 -10.80 -13.83
CA ALA A 146 1.88 -11.98 -14.16
C ALA A 146 0.39 -11.84 -13.81
N TYR A 147 0.04 -11.02 -12.83
CA TYR A 147 -1.32 -10.88 -12.30
C TYR A 147 -1.92 -9.49 -12.55
N GLN A 148 -1.61 -8.88 -13.69
CA GLN A 148 -2.18 -7.61 -14.12
C GLN A 148 -3.57 -7.81 -14.73
N ASN A 149 -4.52 -6.97 -14.32
CA ASN A 149 -5.87 -6.98 -14.85
C ASN A 149 -6.48 -5.57 -14.80
N ASP A 150 -6.69 -4.97 -15.97
CA ASP A 150 -7.19 -3.60 -16.11
C ASP A 150 -8.68 -3.45 -15.76
N ASP A 151 -9.46 -4.54 -15.83
CA ASP A 151 -10.89 -4.52 -15.52
C ASP A 151 -11.15 -4.25 -14.04
N LEU A 152 -10.15 -4.52 -13.19
CA LEU A 152 -10.18 -4.22 -11.77
C LEU A 152 -10.02 -2.73 -11.46
N ILE A 153 -9.65 -1.89 -12.44
CA ILE A 153 -9.57 -0.44 -12.24
C ILE A 153 -10.98 0.16 -12.27
N LEU A 154 -11.46 0.61 -11.12
CA LEU A 154 -12.79 1.25 -10.99
C LEU A 154 -12.88 2.62 -11.67
N SER A 155 -11.77 3.37 -11.74
CA SER A 155 -11.75 4.72 -12.31
C SER A 155 -11.45 4.68 -13.81
N SER A 156 -12.43 5.03 -14.64
CA SER A 156 -12.26 5.14 -16.10
C SER A 156 -11.13 6.10 -16.48
N LYS A 157 -11.00 7.24 -15.78
CA LYS A 157 -9.90 8.20 -15.96
C LYS A 157 -8.53 7.57 -15.66
N LEU A 158 -8.43 6.78 -14.60
CA LEU A 158 -7.17 6.09 -14.26
C LEU A 158 -6.85 5.02 -15.30
N ARG A 159 -7.85 4.26 -15.75
CA ARG A 159 -7.73 3.24 -16.79
C ARG A 159 -7.25 3.86 -18.11
N ALA A 160 -7.83 4.98 -18.52
CA ALA A 160 -7.49 5.69 -19.74
C ALA A 160 -6.04 6.21 -19.78
N ARG A 161 -5.40 6.44 -18.61
CA ARG A 161 -3.99 6.85 -18.54
C ARG A 161 -3.02 5.73 -18.92
N ASN A 162 -3.46 4.47 -18.91
CA ASN A 162 -2.70 3.30 -19.36
C ASN A 162 -1.31 3.11 -18.70
N VAL A 163 -1.13 3.57 -17.46
CA VAL A 163 0.13 3.44 -16.69
C VAL A 163 -0.01 2.56 -15.45
N LYS A 164 -1.25 2.31 -15.01
CA LYS A 164 -1.59 1.47 -13.87
C LYS A 164 -2.50 0.34 -14.32
N THR A 165 -2.52 -0.73 -13.54
CA THR A 165 -3.39 -1.90 -13.71
C THR A 165 -3.84 -2.37 -12.33
N GLY A 166 -4.92 -3.15 -12.26
CA GLY A 166 -5.24 -3.84 -11.02
C GLY A 166 -4.40 -5.09 -10.87
N PHE A 167 -4.18 -5.49 -9.62
CA PHE A 167 -3.40 -6.67 -9.26
C PHE A 167 -4.30 -7.72 -8.63
N GLU A 168 -4.47 -8.86 -9.27
CA GLU A 168 -5.32 -9.96 -8.75
C GLU A 168 -4.56 -11.06 -8.01
N GLY A 169 -3.23 -10.97 -7.98
CA GLY A 169 -2.31 -12.00 -7.49
C GLY A 169 -2.15 -12.04 -5.98
N ILE A 170 -3.17 -11.65 -5.20
CA ILE A 170 -3.10 -11.61 -3.73
C ILE A 170 -2.76 -12.99 -3.13
N ASN A 171 -3.16 -14.06 -3.81
CA ASN A 171 -2.87 -15.44 -3.42
C ASN A 171 -1.51 -15.96 -3.94
N SER A 172 -0.73 -15.13 -4.62
CA SER A 172 0.56 -15.48 -5.23
C SER A 172 1.71 -14.67 -4.65
N LEU A 173 1.49 -14.06 -3.48
CA LEU A 173 2.49 -13.31 -2.74
C LEU A 173 3.44 -14.25 -2.01
N ILE A 174 4.72 -13.84 -1.91
CA ILE A 174 5.67 -14.46 -1.01
C ILE A 174 5.22 -14.14 0.43
N PRO A 175 4.96 -15.15 1.29
CA PRO A 175 4.54 -14.90 2.66
C PRO A 175 5.60 -14.14 3.46
N ILE A 176 5.13 -13.25 4.34
CA ILE A 176 5.95 -12.62 5.38
C ILE A 176 5.73 -13.44 6.65
N ASP A 177 6.76 -14.18 7.08
CA ASP A 177 6.70 -14.98 8.32
C ASP A 177 6.83 -14.09 9.56
N ARG A 178 6.69 -14.64 10.78
CA ARG A 178 6.75 -13.82 12.02
C ARG A 178 8.16 -13.33 12.37
N TYR A 179 9.18 -13.88 11.71
CA TYR A 179 10.60 -13.57 11.91
C TYR A 179 11.19 -12.97 10.62
N TYR A 180 10.38 -12.18 9.92
CA TYR A 180 10.76 -11.66 8.62
C TYR A 180 11.66 -10.44 8.83
N ASP A 181 12.96 -10.69 8.81
CA ASP A 181 13.99 -9.66 8.93
C ASP A 181 14.21 -8.96 7.58
N ILE A 182 14.69 -7.71 7.63
CA ILE A 182 15.15 -6.89 6.50
C ILE A 182 16.13 -7.68 5.60
N LYS A 183 16.89 -8.63 6.15
CA LYS A 183 17.75 -9.53 5.37
C LYS A 183 16.97 -10.37 4.34
N LYS A 184 15.77 -10.84 4.66
CA LYS A 184 14.91 -11.56 3.71
C LYS A 184 14.33 -10.62 2.64
N LEU A 185 14.02 -9.37 3.01
CA LEU A 185 13.63 -8.33 2.03
C LEU A 185 14.72 -8.13 0.97
N ARG A 186 16.00 -8.12 1.36
CA ARG A 186 17.14 -8.01 0.42
C ARG A 186 17.25 -9.18 -0.56
N VAL A 187 16.88 -10.39 -0.14
CA VAL A 187 16.86 -11.54 -1.06
C VAL A 187 15.75 -11.36 -2.09
N VAL A 188 14.56 -10.99 -1.65
CA VAL A 188 13.39 -10.80 -2.53
C VAL A 188 13.56 -9.62 -3.50
N GLU A 189 14.26 -8.56 -3.09
CA GLU A 189 14.63 -7.42 -3.94
C GLU A 189 15.34 -7.84 -5.24
N ASN A 190 16.12 -8.93 -5.18
CA ASN A 190 16.89 -9.43 -6.32
C ASN A 190 16.16 -10.49 -7.16
N ILE A 191 14.97 -10.93 -6.72
CA ILE A 191 14.14 -11.86 -7.48
C ILE A 191 13.41 -11.06 -8.56
N ARG A 192 13.90 -11.17 -9.80
CA ARG A 192 13.23 -10.62 -10.98
C ARG A 192 12.12 -11.54 -11.39
#